data_AF-A0A848LA78-F1
#
_entry.id   AF-A0A848LA78-F1
#
_cell.length_a   1.000
_cell.length_b   1.000
_cell.length_c   1.000
_cell.angle_alpha   90.00
_cell.angle_beta   90.00
_cell.angle_gamma   90.00
#
_symmetry.space_group_name_H-M   'P 1'
#
loop_
_entity.id
_entity.type
_entity.pdbx_description
1 polymer ?
#
loop_
_entity_poly.entity_id
_entity_poly.type
_entity_poly.pdbx_seq_one_letter_code
_entity_poly.pdbx_strand_id
1 'polypeptide(L)'
;MRWLGLTAALWVLGPLAAVEGLYRYGLSQVGALPPAPPSSALTETTRAVLWMGLGEELPPTVEAIWPWHTLAAFHERRWRHPGSQAARRVARLWLSREEQPRKGMALWHLTSWATTVRLTRHWSAAELTQVLARDLYFGPGTRGLESAAQTCFGMDAASLSTEQVAFLMAVADSPPHGRLAPSRGTA
;
A
#
# COMPACT_ATOMS: atom_id res chain seq x y z
N MET A 1 -34.68 27.49 21.30
CA MET A 1 -34.58 26.24 20.52
C MET A 1 -33.65 26.33 19.30
N ARG A 2 -33.68 27.39 18.46
CA ARG A 2 -32.82 27.49 17.25
C ARG A 2 -31.30 27.44 17.51
N TRP A 3 -30.85 28.02 18.63
CA TRP A 3 -29.43 28.03 19.01
C TRP A 3 -28.88 26.66 19.45
N LEU A 4 -29.72 25.79 20.02
CA LEU A 4 -29.33 24.42 20.41
C LEU A 4 -29.10 23.52 19.19
N GLY A 5 -29.88 23.72 18.12
CA GLY A 5 -29.67 22.99 16.86
C GLY A 5 -28.37 23.38 16.17
N LEU A 6 -28.01 24.66 16.20
CA LEU A 6 -26.76 25.16 15.60
C LEU A 6 -25.51 24.66 16.33
N THR A 7 -25.54 24.64 17.67
CA THR A 7 -24.40 24.12 18.44
C THR A 7 -24.22 22.63 18.22
N ALA A 8 -25.30 21.84 18.24
CA ALA A 8 -25.23 20.40 17.96
C ALA A 8 -24.70 20.11 16.54
N ALA A 9 -25.14 20.87 15.53
CA ALA A 9 -24.65 20.73 14.16
C ALA A 9 -23.15 21.03 14.06
N LEU A 10 -22.66 22.08 14.74
CA LEU A 10 -21.24 22.44 14.73
C LEU A 10 -20.36 21.36 15.36
N TRP A 11 -20.83 20.74 16.45
CA TRP A 11 -20.11 19.65 17.14
C TRP A 11 -19.95 18.39 16.29
N VAL A 12 -20.88 18.13 15.37
CA VAL A 12 -20.81 16.97 14.47
C VAL A 12 -20.09 17.31 13.17
N LEU A 13 -20.47 18.42 12.53
CA LEU A 13 -19.93 18.81 11.22
C LEU A 13 -18.50 19.36 11.30
N GLY A 14 -18.15 20.01 12.41
CA GLY A 14 -16.82 20.59 12.63
C GLY A 14 -15.69 19.54 12.52
N PRO A 15 -15.73 18.44 13.30
CA PRO A 15 -14.73 17.37 13.20
C PRO A 15 -14.68 16.71 11.81
N LEU A 16 -15.84 16.49 11.18
CA LEU A 16 -15.90 15.93 9.83
C LEU A 16 -15.21 16.83 8.80
N ALA A 17 -15.51 18.14 8.83
CA ALA A 17 -14.89 19.13 7.97
C ALA A 17 -13.38 19.27 8.26
N ALA A 18 -12.96 19.18 9.53
CA ALA A 18 -11.56 19.23 9.91
C ALA A 18 -10.77 18.04 9.35
N VAL A 19 -11.31 16.82 9.43
CA VAL A 19 -10.66 15.61 8.88
C VAL A 19 -10.63 15.64 7.36
N GLU A 20 -11.71 16.06 6.70
CA GLU A 20 -11.72 16.26 5.25
C GLU A 20 -10.71 17.36 4.81
N GLY A 21 -10.62 18.45 5.58
CA GLY A 21 -9.63 19.50 5.36
C GLY A 21 -8.20 18.99 5.50
N LEU A 22 -7.93 18.18 6.52
CA LEU A 22 -6.64 17.55 6.74
C LEU A 22 -6.29 16.55 5.63
N TYR A 23 -7.27 15.79 5.14
CA TYR A 23 -7.13 14.91 3.97
C TYR A 23 -6.75 15.69 2.71
N ARG A 24 -7.48 16.76 2.39
CA ARG A 24 -7.20 17.61 1.21
C ARG A 24 -5.85 18.30 1.33
N TYR A 25 -5.51 18.80 2.52
CA TYR A 25 -4.20 19.36 2.78
C TYR A 25 -3.10 18.32 2.57
N GLY A 26 -3.23 17.12 3.14
CA GLY A 26 -2.31 16.01 2.89
C GLY A 26 -2.13 15.69 1.41
N LEU A 27 -3.21 15.60 0.63
CA LEU A 27 -3.13 15.36 -0.82
C LEU A 27 -2.46 16.50 -1.59
N SER A 28 -2.69 17.76 -1.20
CA SER A 28 -2.05 18.91 -1.85
C SER A 28 -0.52 18.86 -1.76
N GLN A 29 0.02 18.17 -0.76
CA GLN A 29 1.44 18.02 -0.51
C GLN A 29 2.07 16.80 -1.21
N VAL A 30 1.27 15.92 -1.83
CA VAL A 30 1.75 14.71 -2.53
C VAL A 30 2.00 14.98 -4.02
N GLY A 31 1.38 16.04 -4.57
CA GLY A 31 1.35 16.28 -6.00
C GLY A 31 0.38 15.34 -6.72
N ALA A 32 0.61 15.12 -8.02
CA ALA A 32 -0.19 14.17 -8.80
C ALA A 32 0.21 12.73 -8.44
N LEU A 33 -0.77 11.89 -8.09
CA LEU A 33 -0.56 10.44 -8.04
C LEU A 33 -0.31 9.93 -9.47
N PRO A 34 0.47 8.85 -9.64
CA PRO A 34 0.63 8.23 -10.94
C PRO A 34 -0.74 7.72 -11.43
N PRO A 35 -0.96 7.66 -12.75
CA PRO A 35 -2.12 6.94 -13.28
C PRO A 35 -2.06 5.48 -12.81
N ALA A 36 -3.23 4.87 -12.64
CA ALA A 36 -3.30 3.46 -12.27
C ALA A 36 -2.65 2.61 -13.38
N PRO A 37 -1.82 1.61 -13.04
CA PRO A 37 -1.16 0.78 -14.02
C PRO A 37 -2.17 -0.17 -14.70
N PRO A 38 -1.86 -0.69 -15.90
CA PRO A 38 -2.68 -1.73 -16.51
C PRO A 38 -2.70 -2.99 -15.64
N SER A 39 -3.90 -3.47 -15.31
CA SER A 39 -4.13 -4.61 -14.39
C SER A 39 -3.76 -6.00 -14.93
N SER A 40 -3.43 -6.11 -16.22
CA SER A 40 -3.39 -7.37 -16.97
C SER A 40 -2.03 -8.10 -16.97
N ALA A 41 -0.97 -7.55 -16.39
CA ALA A 41 0.37 -8.12 -16.54
C ALA A 41 0.68 -9.29 -15.58
N LEU A 42 -0.09 -9.45 -14.51
CA LEU A 42 0.09 -10.55 -13.54
C LEU A 42 -0.93 -11.66 -13.76
N THR A 43 -0.47 -12.91 -13.63
CA THR A 43 -1.34 -14.08 -13.52
C THR A 43 -2.19 -13.99 -12.25
N GLU A 44 -3.37 -14.63 -12.25
CA GLU A 44 -4.27 -14.61 -11.08
C GLU A 44 -3.62 -15.24 -9.85
N THR A 45 -2.86 -16.33 -10.04
CA THR A 45 -2.16 -17.01 -8.94
C THR A 45 -1.09 -16.12 -8.31
N THR A 46 -0.24 -15.48 -9.12
CA THR A 46 0.77 -14.54 -8.61
C THR A 46 0.12 -13.36 -7.90
N ARG A 47 -0.98 -12.83 -8.45
CA ARG A 47 -1.77 -11.76 -7.80
C ARG A 47 -2.30 -12.19 -6.44
N ALA A 48 -2.88 -13.39 -6.33
CA ALA A 48 -3.42 -13.91 -5.09
C ALA A 48 -2.34 -14.13 -4.02
N VAL A 49 -1.18 -14.69 -4.40
CA VAL A 49 -0.06 -14.89 -3.46
C VAL A 49 0.52 -13.56 -2.99
N LEU A 50 0.73 -12.61 -3.91
CA LEU A 50 1.16 -11.25 -3.54
C LEU A 50 0.16 -10.63 -2.57
N TRP A 51 -1.14 -10.69 -2.88
CA TRP A 51 -2.19 -10.14 -2.03
C TRP A 51 -2.17 -10.72 -0.61
N MET A 52 -2.14 -12.05 -0.49
CA MET A 52 -2.05 -12.73 0.81
C MET A 52 -0.74 -12.41 1.55
N GLY A 53 0.38 -12.28 0.83
CA GLY A 53 1.67 -11.89 1.41
C GLY A 53 1.66 -10.49 2.03
N LEU A 54 0.72 -9.62 1.66
CA LEU A 54 0.53 -8.30 2.29
C LEU A 54 -0.28 -8.37 3.59
N GLY A 55 -0.77 -9.56 3.94
CA GLY A 55 -1.69 -9.80 5.05
C GLY A 55 -3.15 -9.45 4.73
N GLU A 56 -3.50 -9.38 3.45
CA GLU A 56 -4.87 -9.18 2.99
C GLU A 56 -5.59 -10.52 2.76
N GLU A 57 -6.92 -10.51 2.87
CA GLU A 57 -7.75 -11.71 2.72
C GLU A 57 -8.22 -11.89 1.28
N LEU A 58 -8.49 -13.14 0.88
CA LEU A 58 -9.13 -13.46 -0.40
C LEU A 58 -10.67 -13.41 -0.25
N PRO A 59 -11.42 -13.05 -1.31
CA PRO A 59 -10.95 -12.61 -2.62
C PRO A 59 -10.33 -11.20 -2.60
N PRO A 60 -9.42 -10.87 -3.55
CA PRO A 60 -8.72 -9.59 -3.57
C PRO A 60 -9.70 -8.43 -3.81
N THR A 61 -10.02 -7.71 -2.73
CA THR A 61 -11.00 -6.63 -2.71
C THR A 61 -10.43 -5.40 -2.02
N VAL A 62 -10.78 -4.23 -2.53
CA VAL A 62 -10.39 -2.95 -1.93
C VAL A 62 -11.67 -2.22 -1.52
N GLU A 63 -11.82 -1.99 -0.23
CA GLU A 63 -12.93 -1.21 0.28
C GLU A 63 -12.58 0.28 0.29
N ALA A 64 -13.48 1.11 -0.25
CA ALA A 64 -13.30 2.54 -0.28
C ALA A 64 -13.35 3.12 1.14
N ILE A 65 -12.20 3.61 1.61
CA ILE A 65 -12.10 4.30 2.90
C ILE A 65 -12.39 5.78 2.67
N TRP A 66 -13.29 6.35 3.46
CA TRP A 66 -13.50 7.80 3.46
C TRP A 66 -12.76 8.47 4.63
N PRO A 67 -12.28 9.72 4.50
CA PRO A 67 -11.49 10.39 5.52
C PRO A 67 -12.17 10.37 6.91
N TRP A 68 -13.46 10.68 6.97
CA TRP A 68 -14.22 10.69 8.23
C TRP A 68 -14.30 9.33 8.92
N HIS A 69 -14.05 8.23 8.22
CA HIS A 69 -13.91 6.95 8.90
C HIS A 69 -12.87 7.09 9.99
N THR A 70 -11.70 7.73 9.79
CA THR A 70 -10.68 7.83 10.86
C THR A 70 -11.16 8.30 12.23
N LEU A 71 -12.26 9.07 12.31
CA LEU A 71 -12.88 9.44 13.58
C LEU A 71 -13.43 8.24 14.37
N ALA A 72 -14.04 7.26 13.70
CA ALA A 72 -14.51 6.03 14.33
C ALA A 72 -13.35 5.08 14.73
N ALA A 73 -12.11 5.33 14.27
CA ALA A 73 -10.89 4.51 14.53
C ALA A 73 -10.55 4.52 15.99
N PHE A 74 -10.66 5.73 16.53
CA PHE A 74 -10.26 6.04 17.87
C PHE A 74 -11.12 5.28 18.87
N HIS A 75 -12.30 4.83 18.44
CA HIS A 75 -13.20 4.02 19.25
C HIS A 75 -13.05 2.51 19.00
N GLU A 76 -12.82 2.08 17.76
CA GLU A 76 -12.74 0.67 17.40
C GLU A 76 -11.28 0.19 17.27
N ARG A 77 -10.82 -0.61 18.25
CA ARG A 77 -9.46 -1.18 18.35
C ARG A 77 -9.03 -2.09 17.18
N ARG A 78 -9.89 -2.36 16.19
CA ARG A 78 -9.65 -3.38 15.16
C ARG A 78 -9.91 -2.86 13.75
N TRP A 79 -9.35 -1.70 13.42
CA TRP A 79 -9.50 -1.16 12.07
C TRP A 79 -8.63 -1.86 11.03
N ARG A 80 -9.18 -2.88 10.36
CA ARG A 80 -8.61 -3.46 9.14
C ARG A 80 -9.68 -3.48 8.04
N HIS A 81 -9.56 -2.57 7.09
CA HIS A 81 -10.39 -2.54 5.88
C HIS A 81 -9.71 -3.38 4.78
N PRO A 82 -10.46 -4.17 3.99
CA PRO A 82 -9.91 -4.92 2.85
C PRO A 82 -9.12 -4.01 1.90
N GLY A 83 -7.90 -4.41 1.58
CA GLY A 83 -7.00 -3.69 0.67
C GLY A 83 -6.28 -2.48 1.27
N SER A 84 -6.53 -2.17 2.55
CA SER A 84 -5.92 -1.01 3.21
C SER A 84 -4.42 -1.18 3.47
N GLN A 85 -3.92 -2.40 3.68
CA GLN A 85 -2.49 -2.68 3.83
C GLN A 85 -1.78 -2.59 2.48
N ALA A 86 -2.39 -3.14 1.43
CA ALA A 86 -1.89 -3.02 0.07
C ALA A 86 -1.77 -1.53 -0.34
N ALA A 87 -2.84 -0.75 -0.17
CA ALA A 87 -2.85 0.68 -0.44
C ALA A 87 -1.82 1.44 0.40
N ARG A 88 -1.66 1.11 1.68
CA ARG A 88 -0.67 1.74 2.56
C ARG A 88 0.76 1.44 2.13
N ARG A 89 1.07 0.20 1.74
CA ARG A 89 2.39 -0.18 1.22
C ARG A 89 2.68 0.57 -0.08
N VAL A 90 1.73 0.63 -1.02
CA VAL A 90 1.87 1.42 -2.26
C VAL A 90 2.09 2.91 -1.97
N ALA A 91 1.32 3.50 -1.04
CA ALA A 91 1.48 4.89 -0.63
C ALA A 91 2.89 5.17 -0.09
N ARG A 92 3.42 4.28 0.75
CA ARG A 92 4.78 4.42 1.32
C ARG A 92 5.86 4.25 0.25
N LEU A 93 5.72 3.28 -0.65
CA LEU A 93 6.65 3.10 -1.76
C LEU A 93 6.72 4.36 -2.63
N TRP A 94 5.56 4.96 -2.93
CA TRP A 94 5.49 6.21 -3.69
C TRP A 94 6.19 7.37 -2.96
N LEU A 95 5.87 7.58 -1.68
CA LEU A 95 6.42 8.69 -0.88
C LEU A 95 7.90 8.52 -0.53
N SER A 96 8.43 7.30 -0.61
CA SER A 96 9.85 7.01 -0.39
C SER A 96 10.68 7.10 -1.67
N ARG A 97 10.09 7.44 -2.82
CA ARG A 97 10.84 7.71 -4.06
C ARG A 97 11.71 8.94 -3.90
N GLU A 98 12.91 8.90 -4.47
CA GLU A 98 13.91 9.98 -4.36
C GLU A 98 13.41 11.32 -4.93
N GLU A 99 12.53 11.26 -5.93
CA GLU A 99 11.87 12.41 -6.55
C GLU A 99 10.92 13.17 -5.60
N GLN A 100 10.48 12.53 -4.51
CA GLN A 100 9.57 13.15 -3.56
C GLN A 100 10.34 14.02 -2.56
N PRO A 101 9.86 15.24 -2.27
CA PRO A 101 10.54 16.12 -1.32
C PRO A 101 10.57 15.46 0.06
N ARG A 102 11.70 15.59 0.75
CA ARG A 102 11.84 15.14 2.13
C ARG A 102 10.87 15.92 3.02
N LYS A 103 9.98 15.20 3.70
CA LYS A 103 8.96 15.75 4.60
C LYS A 103 9.37 15.49 6.05
N GLY A 104 9.04 16.43 6.94
CA GLY A 104 9.08 16.18 8.38
C GLY A 104 8.16 15.02 8.76
N MET A 105 8.45 14.34 9.87
CA MET A 105 7.77 13.10 10.29
C MET A 105 6.23 13.23 10.29
N ALA A 106 5.70 14.30 10.88
CA ALA A 106 4.25 14.53 10.95
C ALA A 106 3.62 14.66 9.55
N LEU A 107 4.27 15.43 8.68
CA LEU A 107 3.80 15.62 7.30
C LEU A 107 3.94 14.33 6.48
N TRP A 108 4.98 13.52 6.72
CA TRP A 108 5.13 12.22 6.09
C TRP A 108 3.99 11.27 6.47
N HIS A 109 3.64 11.17 7.75
CA HIS A 109 2.50 10.35 8.18
C HIS A 109 1.17 10.84 7.61
N LEU A 110 0.94 12.16 7.63
CA LEU A 110 -0.26 12.76 7.06
C LEU A 110 -0.41 12.46 5.57
N THR A 111 0.66 12.68 4.81
CA THR A 111 0.66 12.44 3.35
C THR A 111 0.53 10.95 3.03
N SER A 112 1.15 10.07 3.82
CA SER A 112 0.99 8.62 3.70
C SER A 112 -0.45 8.17 3.94
N TRP A 113 -1.09 8.68 4.99
CA TRP A 113 -2.50 8.41 5.26
C TRP A 113 -3.41 8.93 4.13
N ALA A 114 -3.27 10.20 3.74
CA ALA A 114 -4.10 10.79 2.70
C ALA A 114 -3.96 10.06 1.36
N THR A 115 -2.74 9.66 1.00
CA THR A 115 -2.47 8.85 -0.19
C THR A 115 -3.11 7.46 -0.08
N THR A 116 -3.03 6.81 1.08
CA THR A 116 -3.67 5.51 1.32
C THR A 116 -5.19 5.60 1.11
N VAL A 117 -5.84 6.60 1.72
CA VAL A 117 -7.29 6.85 1.57
C VAL A 117 -7.68 7.13 0.13
N ARG A 118 -6.85 7.88 -0.62
CA ARG A 118 -7.11 8.11 -2.04
C ARG A 118 -6.96 6.84 -2.87
N LEU A 119 -5.94 6.02 -2.61
CA LEU A 119 -5.72 4.77 -3.33
C LEU A 119 -6.87 3.79 -3.12
N THR A 120 -7.36 3.62 -1.88
CA THR A 120 -8.49 2.70 -1.63
C THR A 120 -9.79 3.11 -2.33
N ARG A 121 -9.95 4.39 -2.66
CA ARG A 121 -11.14 4.91 -3.35
C ARG A 121 -11.08 4.81 -4.86
N HIS A 122 -9.88 4.71 -5.44
CA HIS A 122 -9.68 4.87 -6.87
C HIS A 122 -8.98 3.70 -7.53
N TRP A 123 -8.30 2.85 -6.77
CA TRP A 123 -7.53 1.73 -7.29
C TRP A 123 -8.13 0.41 -6.83
N SER A 124 -8.20 -0.52 -7.76
CA SER A 124 -8.55 -1.92 -7.56
C SER A 124 -7.42 -2.70 -6.92
N ALA A 125 -7.74 -3.89 -6.40
CA ALA A 125 -6.75 -4.81 -5.87
C ALA A 125 -5.69 -5.18 -6.93
N ALA A 126 -6.12 -5.37 -8.18
CA ALA A 126 -5.22 -5.68 -9.29
C ALA A 126 -4.21 -4.57 -9.55
N GLU A 127 -4.63 -3.30 -9.57
CA GLU A 127 -3.74 -2.14 -9.76
C GLU A 127 -2.74 -1.99 -8.62
N LEU A 128 -3.19 -2.18 -7.36
CA LEU A 128 -2.31 -2.17 -6.19
C LEU A 128 -1.26 -3.28 -6.27
N THR A 129 -1.68 -4.52 -6.57
CA THR A 129 -0.74 -5.65 -6.72
C THR A 129 0.23 -5.45 -7.86
N GLN A 130 -0.19 -4.83 -8.96
CA GLN A 130 0.69 -4.53 -10.09
C GLN A 130 1.81 -3.57 -9.71
N VAL A 131 1.51 -2.50 -8.96
CA VAL A 131 2.54 -1.59 -8.46
C VAL A 131 3.47 -2.29 -7.49
N LEU A 132 2.92 -3.10 -6.59
CA LEU A 132 3.73 -3.85 -5.63
C LEU A 132 4.66 -4.85 -6.32
N ALA A 133 4.14 -5.62 -7.29
CA ALA A 133 4.96 -6.51 -8.09
C ALA A 133 6.07 -5.78 -8.83
N ARG A 134 5.88 -4.53 -9.26
CA ARG A 134 6.93 -3.76 -9.94
C ARG A 134 7.95 -3.14 -8.98
N ASP A 135 7.50 -2.64 -7.83
CA ASP A 135 8.28 -1.70 -7.02
C ASP A 135 8.73 -2.28 -5.66
N LEU A 136 8.26 -3.46 -5.26
CA LEU A 136 8.71 -4.12 -4.02
C LEU A 136 10.21 -4.37 -4.02
N TYR A 137 10.83 -4.20 -2.87
CA TYR A 137 12.26 -4.41 -2.68
C TYR A 137 12.50 -5.84 -2.16
N PHE A 138 13.36 -6.60 -2.85
CA PHE A 138 13.69 -7.99 -2.52
C PHE A 138 15.15 -8.15 -2.09
N GLY A 139 15.88 -7.05 -1.90
CA GLY A 139 17.28 -7.06 -1.50
C GLY A 139 18.15 -6.09 -2.32
N PRO A 140 19.43 -5.96 -1.97
CA PRO A 140 20.33 -4.99 -2.60
C PRO A 140 20.38 -5.17 -4.12
N GLY A 141 20.00 -4.14 -4.87
CA GLY A 141 19.96 -4.16 -6.34
C GLY A 141 18.77 -4.90 -6.95
N THR A 142 17.89 -5.51 -6.13
CA THR A 142 16.75 -6.29 -6.61
C THR A 142 15.44 -5.59 -6.24
N ARG A 143 14.83 -4.93 -7.23
CA ARG A 143 13.52 -4.27 -7.09
C ARG A 143 12.58 -4.79 -8.16
N GLY A 144 11.36 -5.14 -7.73
CA GLY A 144 10.35 -5.76 -8.55
C GLY A 144 10.47 -7.27 -8.62
N LEU A 145 9.32 -7.90 -8.78
CA LEU A 145 9.13 -9.34 -8.86
C LEU A 145 9.88 -9.93 -10.06
N GLU A 146 9.91 -9.23 -11.19
CA GLU A 146 10.68 -9.64 -12.38
C GLU A 146 12.18 -9.75 -12.10
N SER A 147 12.75 -8.68 -11.54
CA SER A 147 14.17 -8.67 -11.16
C SER A 147 14.47 -9.74 -10.11
N ALA A 148 13.55 -9.94 -9.16
CA ALA A 148 13.70 -10.95 -8.11
C ALA A 148 13.60 -12.39 -8.66
N ALA A 149 12.67 -12.66 -9.58
CA ALA A 149 12.54 -13.93 -10.26
C ALA A 149 13.82 -14.29 -11.00
N GLN A 150 14.36 -13.35 -11.77
CA GLN A 150 15.61 -13.53 -12.50
C GLN A 150 16.80 -13.74 -11.56
N THR A 151 16.87 -12.99 -10.47
CA THR A 151 18.00 -13.04 -9.52
C THR A 151 18.01 -14.34 -8.69
N CYS A 152 16.84 -14.79 -8.22
CA CYS A 152 16.75 -15.96 -7.35
C CYS A 152 16.63 -17.28 -8.11
N PHE A 153 15.97 -17.27 -9.28
CA PHE A 153 15.57 -18.49 -9.99
C PHE A 153 15.98 -18.52 -11.47
N GLY A 154 16.47 -17.41 -12.04
CA GLY A 154 16.89 -17.34 -13.43
C GLY A 154 15.75 -17.47 -14.45
N MET A 155 14.54 -17.04 -14.08
CA MET A 155 13.33 -17.16 -14.90
C MET A 155 12.47 -15.89 -14.85
N ASP A 156 11.59 -15.75 -15.85
CA ASP A 156 10.62 -14.66 -15.92
C ASP A 156 9.58 -14.75 -14.78
N ALA A 157 9.08 -13.61 -14.29
CA ALA A 157 8.09 -13.63 -13.20
C ALA A 157 6.78 -14.34 -13.57
N ALA A 158 6.43 -14.36 -14.85
CA ALA A 158 5.26 -15.07 -15.36
C ALA A 158 5.38 -16.60 -15.25
N SER A 159 6.60 -17.12 -15.10
CA SER A 159 6.90 -18.55 -15.00
C SER A 159 7.07 -19.03 -13.55
N LEU A 160 6.94 -18.13 -12.57
CA LEU A 160 7.09 -18.49 -11.16
C LEU A 160 5.95 -19.40 -10.69
N SER A 161 6.30 -20.43 -9.93
CA SER A 161 5.33 -21.22 -9.17
C SER A 161 4.80 -20.44 -7.97
N THR A 162 3.65 -20.87 -7.44
CA THR A 162 3.05 -20.31 -6.21
C THR A 162 4.05 -20.27 -5.05
N GLU A 163 4.81 -21.35 -4.86
CA GLU A 163 5.81 -21.50 -3.80
C GLU A 163 6.96 -20.52 -3.98
N GLN A 164 7.41 -20.28 -5.21
CA GLN A 164 8.47 -19.32 -5.51
C GLN A 164 8.01 -17.89 -5.27
N VAL A 165 6.77 -17.53 -5.65
CA VAL A 165 6.20 -16.21 -5.32
C VAL A 165 6.10 -16.03 -3.81
N ALA A 166 5.65 -17.06 -3.08
CA ALA A 166 5.55 -17.02 -1.62
C ALA A 166 6.93 -16.85 -0.96
N PHE A 167 7.96 -17.54 -1.46
CA PHE A 167 9.34 -17.37 -1.02
C PHE A 167 9.81 -15.93 -1.22
N LEU A 168 9.59 -15.34 -2.40
CA LEU A 168 9.97 -13.96 -2.68
C LEU A 168 9.23 -12.97 -1.75
N MET A 169 7.96 -13.22 -1.44
CA MET A 169 7.23 -12.39 -0.46
C MET A 169 7.81 -12.47 0.94
N ALA A 170 8.25 -13.65 1.39
CA ALA A 170 8.95 -13.78 2.67
C ALA A 170 10.29 -13.03 2.68
N VAL A 171 11.00 -13.00 1.56
CA VAL A 171 12.22 -12.20 1.38
C VAL A 171 11.90 -10.70 1.46
N ALA A 172 10.85 -10.23 0.78
CA ALA A 172 10.47 -8.81 0.77
C ALA A 172 10.06 -8.28 2.16
N ASP A 173 9.46 -9.14 2.99
CA ASP A 173 9.07 -8.80 4.36
C ASP A 173 10.22 -8.90 5.38
N SER A 174 11.37 -9.47 4.97
CA SER A 174 12.53 -9.57 5.84
C SER A 174 13.23 -8.21 5.98
N PRO A 175 13.68 -7.82 7.20
CA PRO A 175 14.43 -6.59 7.39
C PRO A 175 15.75 -6.64 6.58
N PRO A 176 16.30 -5.49 6.15
CA PRO A 176 17.46 -5.42 5.25
C PRO A 176 18.81 -5.94 5.82
N HIS A 177 18.80 -6.82 6.82
CA HIS A 177 19.99 -7.34 7.52
C HIS A 177 20.25 -8.85 7.33
N GLY A 178 19.68 -9.48 6.30
CA GLY A 178 20.00 -10.86 5.93
C GLY A 178 20.60 -10.94 4.53
N ARG A 179 21.91 -11.19 4.43
CA ARG A 179 22.56 -11.59 3.17
C ARG A 179 21.85 -12.85 2.66
N LEU A 180 21.11 -12.76 1.55
CA LEU A 180 20.84 -13.92 0.71
C LEU A 180 22.16 -14.30 0.02
N ALA A 181 23.05 -14.97 0.76
CA ALA A 181 24.13 -15.69 0.13
C ALA A 181 23.53 -16.99 -0.40
N PRO A 182 23.60 -17.28 -1.71
CA PRO A 182 23.26 -18.60 -2.20
C PRO A 182 24.23 -19.59 -1.56
N SER A 183 23.70 -20.60 -0.87
CA SER A 183 24.45 -21.79 -0.53
C SER A 183 24.90 -22.43 -1.84
N ARG A 184 26.12 -22.12 -2.27
CA ARG A 184 26.80 -22.94 -3.29
C ARG A 184 26.90 -24.32 -2.69
N GLY A 185 26.11 -25.25 -3.19
CA GLY A 185 26.34 -26.67 -2.99
C GLY A 185 27.74 -26.96 -3.54
N THR A 186 28.68 -27.18 -2.64
CA THR A 186 29.92 -27.87 -2.98
C THR A 186 29.59 -29.35 -3.03
N ALA A 187 29.87 -29.92 -4.21
CA ALA A 187 29.89 -31.35 -4.48
C ALA A 187 30.82 -32.11 -3.51
#